data_AF-A0AA87IHC9-F1
#
_entry.id   AF-A0AA87IHC9-F1
#
_cell.length_a   1.000
_cell.length_b   1.000
_cell.length_c   1.000
_cell.angle_alpha   90.00
_cell.angle_beta   90.00
_cell.angle_gamma   90.00
#
_symmetry.space_group_name_H-M   'P 1'
#
loop_
_entity.id
_entity.type
_entity.pdbx_description
1 polymer ?
#
loop_
_entity_poly.entity_id
_entity_poly.type
_entity_poly.pdbx_seq_one_letter_code
_entity_poly.pdbx_strand_id
1 'polypeptide(L)' 'MTEYDSYREKIEQRHNKALVEVMKDLYIKDNLGPSVGAKQLGMPRQAFVHFVQEYGLKQLKFGDYKKK' A
#
# COMPACT_ATOMS: atom_id res chain seq x y z
N MET A 1 18.43 -2.47 5.06
CA MET A 1 17.34 -1.48 4.91
C MET A 1 17.04 -1.40 3.44
N THR A 2 15.85 -1.80 3.01
CA THR A 2 15.47 -1.65 1.61
C THR A 2 15.36 -0.17 1.29
N GLU A 3 15.60 0.24 0.03
CA GLU A 3 15.51 1.65 -0.40
C GLU A 3 14.18 2.33 -0.04
N TYR A 4 13.13 1.55 0.26
CA TYR A 4 11.78 2.05 0.49
C TYR A 4 11.38 2.22 1.96
N ASP A 5 12.16 1.71 2.93
CA ASP A 5 11.86 1.83 4.38
C ASP A 5 11.64 3.30 4.81
N SER A 6 12.38 4.23 4.20
CA SER A 6 12.25 5.67 4.48
C SER A 6 10.86 6.25 4.15
N TYR A 7 10.13 5.65 3.19
CA TYR A 7 8.75 6.06 2.90
C TYR A 7 7.78 5.53 3.94
N ARG A 8 8.02 4.31 4.44
CA ARG A 8 7.19 3.72 5.50
C ARG A 8 7.17 4.61 6.73
N GLU A 9 8.33 4.96 7.27
CA GLU A 9 8.40 5.80 8.48
C GLU A 9 7.70 7.15 8.28
N LYS A 10 7.92 7.82 7.14
CA LYS A 10 7.28 9.11 6.82
C LYS A 10 5.77 9.01 6.75
N ILE A 11 5.24 7.95 6.11
CA ILE A 11 3.80 7.74 5.97
C ILE A 11 3.19 7.37 7.33
N GLU A 12 3.86 6.51 8.09
CA GLU A 12 3.39 6.10 9.42
C GLU A 12 3.29 7.29 10.38
N GLN A 13 4.30 8.17 10.38
CA GLN A 13 4.26 9.41 11.15
C GLN A 13 3.16 10.37 10.65
N ARG A 14 3.02 10.55 9.33
CA ARG A 14 2.03 11.47 8.74
C ARG A 14 0.59 11.05 9.03
N HIS A 15 0.30 9.76 9.01
CA HIS A 15 -1.05 9.22 9.18
C HIS A 15 -1.33 8.70 10.59
N ASN A 16 -0.31 8.61 11.45
CA ASN A 16 -0.35 7.97 12.76
C ASN A 16 -0.98 6.56 12.71
N LYS A 17 -0.64 5.80 11.65
CA LYS A 17 -1.16 4.47 11.34
C LYS A 17 -0.07 3.67 10.66
N ALA A 18 -0.07 2.35 10.84
CA ALA A 18 0.87 1.48 10.14
C ALA A 18 0.69 1.60 8.61
N LEU A 19 1.79 1.56 7.85
CA LEU A 19 1.75 1.74 6.39
C LEU A 19 0.79 0.74 5.74
N VAL A 20 0.76 -0.51 6.23
CA VAL A 20 -0.13 -1.56 5.73
C VAL A 20 -1.61 -1.18 5.85
N GLU A 21 -2.02 -0.48 6.91
CA GLU A 21 -3.41 -0.06 7.09
C GLU A 21 -3.77 1.07 6.13
N VAL A 22 -2.89 2.06 6.01
CA VAL A 22 -3.05 3.16 5.05
C VAL A 22 -3.16 2.61 3.62
N MET A 23 -2.30 1.67 3.27
CA MET A 23 -2.34 1.04 1.94
C MET A 23 -3.56 0.16 1.73
N LYS A 24 -4.08 -0.52 2.76
CA LYS A 24 -5.35 -1.25 2.67
C LYS A 24 -6.52 -0.30 2.42
N ASP A 25 -6.57 0.82 3.13
CA ASP A 25 -7.59 1.85 2.92
C ASP A 25 -7.55 2.34 1.46
N LEU A 26 -6.37 2.75 0.96
CA LEU A 26 -6.25 3.27 -0.40
C LEU A 26 -6.46 2.21 -1.50
N TYR A 27 -5.77 1.08 -1.39
CA TYR A 27 -5.71 0.09 -2.47
C TYR A 27 -6.95 -0.81 -2.50
N ILE A 28 -7.54 -1.13 -1.34
CA ILE A 28 -8.66 -2.06 -1.22
C ILE A 28 -9.97 -1.30 -1.00
N LYS A 29 -10.08 -0.48 0.06
CA LYS A 29 -11.35 0.19 0.39
C LYS A 29 -11.72 1.26 -0.65
N ASP A 30 -10.78 2.14 -0.99
CA ASP A 30 -10.97 3.19 -1.99
C ASP A 30 -10.75 2.69 -3.43
N ASN A 31 -10.38 1.40 -3.57
CA ASN A 31 -10.13 0.72 -4.84
C ASN A 31 -9.13 1.43 -5.76
N LEU A 32 -8.20 2.22 -5.21
CA LEU A 32 -7.25 2.99 -6.01
C LEU A 32 -6.22 2.09 -6.68
N GLY A 33 -5.81 2.49 -7.89
CA GLY A 33 -4.70 1.88 -8.59
C GLY A 33 -3.34 2.31 -8.00
N PRO A 34 -2.25 1.54 -8.26
CA PRO A 34 -0.93 1.84 -7.71
C PRO A 34 -0.41 3.23 -8.03
N SER A 35 -0.72 3.76 -9.22
CA SER A 35 -0.27 5.10 -9.62
C SER A 35 -0.94 6.22 -8.81
N VAL A 36 -2.23 6.06 -8.50
CA VAL A 36 -3.01 7.07 -7.74
C VAL A 36 -2.65 6.99 -6.26
N GLY A 37 -2.58 5.78 -5.69
CA GLY A 37 -2.19 5.58 -4.30
C GLY A 37 -0.76 6.06 -4.01
N ALA A 38 0.18 5.81 -4.92
CA ALA A 38 1.55 6.31 -4.81
C ALA A 38 1.59 7.85 -4.78
N LYS A 39 0.80 8.51 -5.63
CA LYS A 39 0.70 9.97 -5.67
C LYS A 39 0.14 10.54 -4.37
N GLN A 40 -0.88 9.92 -3.77
CA GLN A 40 -1.44 10.36 -2.48
C GLN A 40 -0.46 10.20 -1.33
N LEU A 41 0.32 9.12 -1.34
CA LEU A 41 1.34 8.84 -0.32
C LEU A 41 2.66 9.59 -0.54
N GLY A 42 2.80 10.30 -1.67
CA GLY A 42 4.01 11.06 -1.97
C GLY A 42 5.24 10.17 -2.20
N MET A 43 5.04 8.98 -2.78
CA MET A 43 6.13 8.04 -3.06
C MET A 43 6.14 7.57 -4.51
N PRO A 44 7.26 7.01 -5.01
CA PRO A 44 7.31 6.42 -6.34
C PRO A 44 6.33 5.25 -6.49
N ARG A 45 5.78 5.08 -7.70
CA ARG A 45 4.90 3.94 -8.01
C ARG A 45 5.56 2.59 -7.69
N GLN A 46 6.88 2.47 -7.91
CA GLN A 46 7.63 1.25 -7.61
C GLN A 46 7.62 0.91 -6.11
N ALA A 47 7.78 1.92 -5.24
CA ALA A 47 7.67 1.75 -3.79
C ALA A 47 6.27 1.25 -3.40
N PHE A 48 5.22 1.86 -3.98
CA PHE A 48 3.85 1.40 -3.73
C PHE A 48 3.63 -0.05 -4.16
N VAL A 49 4.08 -0.43 -5.35
CA VAL A 49 3.95 -1.81 -5.84
C VAL A 49 4.75 -2.78 -4.97
N HIS A 50 5.95 -2.40 -4.53
CA HIS A 50 6.77 -3.19 -3.62
C HIS A 50 6.01 -3.50 -2.32
N PHE A 51 5.44 -2.49 -1.67
CA PHE A 51 4.66 -2.70 -0.44
C PHE A 51 3.34 -3.46 -0.67
N VAL A 52 2.67 -3.28 -1.83
CA VAL A 52 1.50 -4.10 -2.20
C VAL A 52 1.87 -5.59 -2.27
N GLN A 53 3.05 -5.91 -2.79
CA GLN A 53 3.55 -7.29 -2.85
C GLN A 53 3.97 -7.78 -1.46
N GLU A 54 4.76 -6.99 -0.73
CA GLU A 54 5.26 -7.30 0.62
C GLU A 54 4.11 -7.63 1.58
N TYR A 55 3.05 -6.80 1.58
CA TYR A 55 1.88 -7.01 2.43
C TYR A 55 0.82 -7.93 1.83
N GLY A 56 1.07 -8.54 0.67
CA GLY A 56 0.13 -9.43 0.00
C GLY A 56 -1.21 -8.78 -0.38
N LEU A 57 -1.28 -7.45 -0.49
CA LEU A 57 -2.55 -6.71 -0.72
C LEU A 57 -3.18 -7.04 -2.06
N LYS A 58 -2.40 -7.46 -3.06
CA LYS A 58 -2.94 -7.94 -4.34
C LYS A 58 -3.77 -9.22 -4.14
N GLN A 59 -3.29 -10.14 -3.30
CA GLN A 59 -4.05 -11.35 -2.96
C GLN A 59 -5.25 -10.99 -2.10
N LEU A 60 -5.14 -9.99 -1.21
CA LEU A 60 -6.27 -9.57 -0.41
C LEU A 60 -7.37 -8.87 -1.25
N LYS A 61 -6.97 -8.07 -2.24
CA LYS A 61 -7.91 -7.34 -3.13
C LYS A 61 -8.63 -8.24 -4.13
N PHE A 62 -7.95 -9.26 -4.65
CA PHE A 62 -8.46 -10.11 -5.74
C PHE A 62 -8.67 -11.58 -5.33
N GLY A 63 -8.11 -12.02 -4.20
CA GLY A 63 -8.14 -13.40 -3.72
C GLY A 63 -9.38 -13.75 -2.89
N ASP A 64 -10.23 -12.78 -2.55
CA ASP A 64 -11.59 -13.06 -2.07
C ASP A 64 -12.48 -13.75 -3.14
N TYR A 65 -12.00 -13.91 -4.38
CA TYR A 65 -12.67 -14.72 -5.41
C TYR A 65 -12.59 -16.25 -5.21
N LYS A 66 -11.93 -16.75 -4.15
CA LYS A 66 -11.83 -18.21 -3.86
C LYS A 66 -12.28 -18.63 -2.45
N LYS A 67 -13.35 -18.02 -1.94
CA LYS A 67 -14.16 -18.64 -0.87
C LYS A 67 -15.58 -18.93 -1.36
N LYS A 68 -15.72 -19.92 -2.24
CA LYS A 68 -16.85 -20.85 -2.23
C LYS A 68 -16.54 -22.09 -3.06
#